data_AF-A0A7C6DIB1-F1
#
_entry.id   AF-A0A7C6DIB1-F1
#
_cell.length_a   1.000
_cell.length_b   1.000
_cell.length_c   1.000
_cell.angle_alpha   90.00
_cell.angle_beta   90.00
_cell.angle_gamma   90.00
#
_symmetry.space_group_name_H-M   'P 1'
#
loop_
_entity.id
_entity.type
_entity.pdbx_description
1 polymer ?
#
loop_
_entity_poly.entity_id
_entity_poly.type
_entity_poly.pdbx_seq_one_letter_code
_entity_poly.pdbx_strand_id
1 'polypeptide(L)'
;MLTTVAVLIIVLGLMVSLAREVRRRSAEQLTRSLLQRLEAAKGQYLKNNAGQLPPVQPLFADRAVPDLAGLEDAARGNNRQLVAILRQDARQRATEPGIGVDPFQDLPISVYDHYSIRDAWGSPIVFMPGQHPLIGMAPSKKGQDQAFFFSAGPDRNYLTRDDNLYSYELPPAGGG
;
A
#
# COMPACT_ATOMS: atom_id res chain seq x y z
N MET A 1 -13.36 -37.98 -30.36
CA MET A 1 -12.98 -38.06 -28.93
C MET A 1 -11.70 -37.29 -28.62
N LEU A 2 -10.62 -37.44 -29.38
CA LEU A 2 -9.38 -36.68 -29.12
C LEU A 2 -9.56 -35.16 -29.33
N THR A 3 -10.27 -34.76 -30.37
CA THR A 3 -10.56 -33.34 -30.70
C THR A 3 -11.40 -32.65 -29.63
N THR A 4 -12.43 -33.32 -29.10
CA THR A 4 -13.26 -32.81 -28.00
C THR A 4 -12.45 -32.62 -26.72
N VAL A 5 -11.52 -33.55 -26.42
CA VAL A 5 -10.61 -33.40 -25.27
C VAL A 5 -9.67 -32.21 -25.45
N ALA A 6 -9.09 -32.04 -26.66
CA ALA A 6 -8.22 -30.91 -26.95
C ALA A 6 -8.94 -29.55 -26.79
N VAL A 7 -10.17 -29.45 -27.30
CA VAL A 7 -10.99 -28.24 -27.15
C VAL A 7 -11.29 -27.96 -25.67
N LEU A 8 -11.62 -28.97 -24.88
CA LEU A 8 -11.87 -28.80 -23.45
C LEU A 8 -10.64 -28.31 -22.68
N ILE A 9 -9.45 -28.82 -22.99
CA ILE A 9 -8.20 -28.37 -22.38
C ILE A 9 -7.94 -26.88 -22.69
N ILE A 10 -8.17 -26.47 -23.95
CA ILE A 10 -8.01 -25.07 -24.36
C ILE A 10 -8.98 -24.17 -23.60
N VAL A 11 -10.26 -24.53 -23.55
CA VAL A 11 -11.29 -23.75 -22.85
C VAL A 11 -10.97 -23.64 -21.35
N LEU A 12 -10.55 -24.74 -20.72
CA LEU A 12 -10.14 -24.72 -19.32
C LEU A 12 -8.93 -23.81 -19.08
N GLY A 13 -7.92 -23.87 -19.95
CA GLY A 13 -6.75 -22.99 -19.88
C GLY A 13 -7.12 -21.51 -20.01
N LEU A 14 -8.02 -21.18 -20.93
CA LEU A 14 -8.53 -19.80 -21.11
C LEU A 14 -9.31 -19.32 -19.88
N MET A 15 -10.17 -20.16 -19.30
CA MET A 15 -10.93 -19.81 -18.10
C MET A 15 -10.01 -19.53 -16.90
N VAL A 16 -8.98 -20.36 -16.70
CA VAL A 16 -8.00 -20.17 -15.61
C VAL A 16 -7.20 -18.88 -15.81
N SER A 17 -6.78 -18.59 -17.04
CA SER A 17 -6.08 -17.35 -17.38
C SER A 17 -6.93 -16.11 -17.09
N LEU A 18 -8.21 -16.12 -17.51
CA LEU A 18 -9.13 -15.02 -17.27
C LEU A 18 -9.39 -14.83 -15.77
N ALA A 19 -9.61 -15.91 -15.03
CA ALA A 19 -9.83 -15.84 -13.58
C ALA A 19 -8.62 -15.24 -12.85
N ARG A 20 -7.41 -15.59 -13.26
CA ARG A 20 -6.17 -15.03 -12.71
C ARG A 20 -6.04 -13.54 -13.00
N GLU A 21 -6.36 -13.11 -14.22
CA GLU A 21 -6.31 -11.71 -14.63
C GLU A 21 -7.36 -10.86 -13.90
N VAL A 22 -8.59 -11.35 -13.77
CA VAL A 22 -9.65 -10.68 -13.00
C VAL A 22 -9.22 -10.52 -11.54
N ARG A 23 -8.71 -11.59 -10.92
CA ARG A 23 -8.20 -11.51 -9.54
C ARG A 23 -7.08 -10.49 -9.40
N ARG A 24 -6.15 -10.44 -10.35
CA ARG A 24 -5.05 -9.46 -10.35
C ARG A 24 -5.59 -8.02 -10.43
N ARG A 25 -6.49 -7.74 -11.39
CA ARG A 25 -7.09 -6.41 -11.54
C ARG A 25 -7.91 -5.98 -10.32
N SER A 26 -8.69 -6.88 -9.75
CA SER A 26 -9.45 -6.59 -8.53
C SER A 26 -8.53 -6.32 -7.33
N ALA A 27 -7.45 -7.10 -7.20
CA ALA A 27 -6.44 -6.91 -6.17
C ALA A 27 -5.72 -5.55 -6.30
N GLU A 28 -5.30 -5.21 -7.52
CA GLU A 28 -4.73 -3.88 -7.81
C GLU A 28 -5.72 -2.76 -7.49
N GLN A 29 -6.97 -2.84 -7.95
CA GLN A 29 -7.97 -1.80 -7.70
C GLN A 29 -8.23 -1.59 -6.21
N LEU A 30 -8.33 -2.68 -5.44
CA LEU A 30 -8.46 -2.62 -3.98
C LEU A 30 -7.25 -1.90 -3.36
N THR A 31 -6.04 -2.33 -3.69
CA THR A 31 -4.81 -1.71 -3.17
C THR A 31 -4.71 -0.24 -3.56
N ARG A 32 -5.09 0.15 -4.78
CA ARG A 32 -5.15 1.57 -5.21
C ARG A 32 -6.11 2.38 -4.35
N SER A 33 -7.33 1.88 -4.13
CA SER A 33 -8.32 2.58 -3.29
C SER A 33 -7.84 2.73 -1.83
N LEU A 34 -7.12 1.73 -1.33
CA LEU A 34 -6.51 1.75 -0.01
C LEU A 34 -5.42 2.82 0.09
N LEU A 35 -4.54 2.89 -0.91
CA LEU A 35 -3.48 3.91 -0.99
C LEU A 35 -4.07 5.32 -1.07
N GLN A 36 -5.19 5.54 -1.76
CA GLN A 36 -5.89 6.83 -1.77
C GLN A 36 -6.41 7.22 -0.39
N ARG A 37 -6.99 6.27 0.36
CA ARG A 37 -7.44 6.50 1.74
C ARG A 37 -6.28 6.82 2.68
N LEU A 38 -5.15 6.12 2.52
CA LEU A 38 -3.92 6.42 3.25
C LEU A 38 -3.37 7.81 2.93
N GLU A 39 -3.41 8.22 1.66
CA GLU A 39 -2.99 9.56 1.24
C GLU A 39 -3.89 10.65 1.84
N ALA A 40 -5.21 10.43 1.88
CA ALA A 40 -6.14 11.32 2.55
C ALA A 40 -5.91 11.39 4.07
N ALA A 41 -5.70 10.24 4.72
CA ALA A 41 -5.42 10.17 6.16
C ALA A 41 -4.10 10.86 6.51
N LYS A 42 -3.05 10.67 5.69
CA LYS A 42 -1.77 11.39 5.80
C LYS A 42 -1.96 12.88 5.61
N GLY A 43 -2.68 13.29 4.57
CA GLY A 43 -2.96 14.71 4.31
C GLY A 43 -3.64 15.38 5.50
N GLN A 44 -4.56 14.67 6.17
CA GLN A 44 -5.18 15.16 7.39
C GLN A 44 -4.20 15.22 8.57
N TYR A 45 -3.40 14.18 8.77
CA TYR A 45 -2.35 14.17 9.79
C TYR A 45 -1.39 15.36 9.63
N LEU A 46 -0.93 15.63 8.41
CA LEU A 46 -0.02 16.74 8.11
C LEU A 46 -0.64 18.11 8.44
N LYS A 47 -1.93 18.30 8.14
CA LYS A 47 -2.63 19.54 8.51
C LYS A 47 -2.65 19.76 10.02
N ASN A 48 -2.81 18.69 10.79
CA ASN A 48 -2.91 18.78 12.25
C ASN A 48 -1.55 18.89 12.95
N ASN A 49 -0.51 18.31 12.35
CA ASN A 49 0.82 18.19 12.96
C ASN A 49 1.83 19.17 12.32
N ALA A 50 1.36 20.35 11.91
CA ALA A 50 2.20 21.42 11.33
C ALA A 50 3.09 20.97 10.16
N GLY A 51 2.60 20.04 9.33
CA GLY A 51 3.33 19.49 8.19
C GLY A 51 4.40 18.46 8.54
N GLN A 52 4.53 18.05 9.80
CA GLN A 52 5.48 17.01 10.21
C GLN A 52 5.02 15.64 9.72
N LEU A 53 5.93 14.88 9.09
CA LEU A 53 5.65 13.51 8.64
C LEU A 53 5.47 12.56 9.85
N PRO A 54 4.66 11.50 9.72
CA PRO A 54 4.56 10.47 10.75
C PRO A 54 5.95 9.89 11.10
N PRO A 55 6.36 9.92 12.38
CA PRO A 55 7.64 9.35 12.80
C PRO A 55 7.52 7.82 12.83
N VAL A 56 7.90 7.17 11.74
CA VAL A 56 7.92 5.70 11.63
C VAL A 56 9.32 5.17 11.40
N GLN A 57 9.52 3.91 11.77
CA GLN A 57 10.75 3.18 11.53
C GLN A 57 11.04 3.13 10.02
N PRO A 58 12.23 3.52 9.57
CA PRO A 58 12.58 3.45 8.16
C PRO A 58 12.66 2.01 7.69
N LEU A 59 12.32 1.77 6.41
CA LEU A 59 12.45 0.45 5.80
C LEU A 59 13.92 0.02 5.65
N PHE A 60 14.82 0.99 5.43
CA PHE A 60 16.26 0.77 5.30
C PHE A 60 17.00 1.51 6.42
N ALA A 61 17.82 0.79 7.18
CA ALA A 61 18.78 1.40 8.09
C ALA A 61 20.11 1.61 7.34
N ASP A 62 20.57 2.86 7.23
CA ASP A 62 21.94 3.25 6.84
C ASP A 62 22.56 2.50 5.64
N ARG A 63 21.78 2.37 4.55
CA ARG A 63 22.19 1.92 3.20
C ARG A 63 22.55 0.44 3.02
N ALA A 64 22.55 -0.39 4.07
CA ALA A 64 22.65 -1.83 3.88
C ALA A 64 21.31 -2.35 3.35
N VAL A 65 21.30 -3.10 2.23
CA VAL A 65 20.12 -3.83 1.77
C VAL A 65 19.91 -4.97 2.77
N PRO A 66 18.84 -4.96 3.60
CA PRO A 66 18.54 -6.07 4.46
C PRO A 66 18.20 -7.30 3.59
N ASP A 67 18.34 -8.49 4.14
CA ASP A 67 17.75 -9.66 3.51
C ASP A 67 16.22 -9.53 3.43
N LEU A 68 15.58 -10.39 2.64
CA LEU A 68 14.12 -10.31 2.44
C LEU A 68 13.35 -10.41 3.77
N ALA A 69 13.82 -11.24 4.70
CA ALA A 69 13.23 -11.39 6.02
C ALA A 69 13.32 -10.08 6.84
N GLY A 70 14.50 -9.45 6.86
CA GLY A 70 14.68 -8.15 7.52
C GLY A 70 13.83 -7.05 6.89
N LEU A 71 13.67 -7.05 5.57
CA LEU A 71 12.78 -6.10 4.86
C LEU A 71 11.32 -6.31 5.24
N GLU A 72 10.84 -7.56 5.30
CA GLU A 72 9.48 -7.85 5.72
C GLU A 72 9.23 -7.41 7.17
N ASP A 73 10.18 -7.66 8.08
CA ASP A 73 10.05 -7.26 9.48
C ASP A 73 10.08 -5.75 9.66
N ALA A 74 10.97 -5.05 8.93
CA ALA A 74 10.99 -3.59 8.88
C ALA A 74 9.69 -3.02 8.30
N ALA A 75 9.14 -3.63 7.24
CA ALA A 75 7.86 -3.25 6.66
C ALA A 75 6.70 -3.42 7.64
N ARG A 76 6.65 -4.53 8.39
CA ARG A 76 5.65 -4.76 9.45
C ARG A 76 5.77 -3.72 10.57
N GLY A 77 6.99 -3.41 11.00
CA GLY A 77 7.27 -2.41 12.03
C GLY A 77 6.81 -1.01 11.60
N ASN A 78 7.23 -0.58 10.41
CA ASN A 78 6.81 0.67 9.78
C ASN A 78 5.28 0.77 9.68
N ASN A 79 4.64 -0.27 9.13
CA ASN A 79 3.19 -0.30 8.95
C ASN A 79 2.42 -0.18 10.26
N ARG A 80 2.81 -0.94 11.28
CA ARG A 80 2.12 -0.91 12.59
C ARG A 80 2.25 0.45 13.27
N GLN A 81 3.43 1.06 13.20
CA GLN A 81 3.66 2.39 13.75
C GLN A 81 2.82 3.45 13.02
N LEU A 82 2.83 3.42 11.68
CA LEU A 82 1.99 4.30 10.87
C LEU A 82 0.51 4.19 11.27
N VAL A 83 -0.03 2.98 11.31
CA VAL A 83 -1.43 2.73 11.67
C VAL A 83 -1.73 3.25 13.06
N ALA A 84 -0.87 2.97 14.04
CA ALA A 84 -1.03 3.48 15.40
C ALA A 84 -1.08 5.02 15.44
N ILE A 85 -0.17 5.69 14.74
CA ILE A 85 -0.08 7.16 14.68
C ILE A 85 -1.34 7.75 14.03
N LEU A 86 -1.74 7.26 12.86
CA LEU A 86 -2.90 7.79 12.14
C LEU A 86 -4.20 7.57 12.91
N ARG A 87 -4.34 6.44 13.59
CA ARG A 87 -5.50 6.17 14.45
C ARG A 87 -5.51 7.04 15.69
N GLN A 88 -4.36 7.25 16.32
CA GLN A 88 -4.26 8.12 17.49
C GLN A 88 -4.64 9.56 17.13
N ASP A 89 -4.14 10.08 16.01
CA ASP A 89 -4.54 11.40 15.48
C ASP A 89 -6.04 11.46 15.18
N ALA A 90 -6.61 10.43 14.54
CA ALA A 90 -8.05 10.37 14.28
C ALA A 90 -8.89 10.32 15.57
N ARG A 91 -8.43 9.64 16.62
CA ARG A 91 -9.10 9.59 17.92
C ARG A 91 -9.03 10.91 18.68
N GLN A 92 -7.90 11.61 18.61
CA GLN A 92 -7.77 12.94 19.20
C GLN A 92 -8.78 13.93 18.57
N ARG A 93 -9.07 13.75 17.28
CA ARG A 93 -10.14 14.48 16.58
C ARG A 93 -11.56 14.05 16.95
N ALA A 94 -11.76 12.80 17.39
CA ALA A 94 -13.08 12.28 17.79
C ALA A 94 -13.70 12.97 19.00
N THR A 95 -12.89 13.69 19.76
CA THR A 95 -13.35 14.56 20.83
C THR A 95 -14.12 15.78 20.32
N GLU A 96 -14.01 16.10 19.02
CA GLU A 96 -14.85 17.09 18.34
C GLU A 96 -16.14 16.41 17.82
N PRO A 97 -17.34 16.88 18.21
CA PRO A 97 -18.59 16.23 17.81
C PRO A 97 -18.74 16.20 16.28
N GLY A 98 -18.68 14.99 15.70
CA GLY A 98 -18.93 14.72 14.28
C GLY A 98 -17.72 14.35 13.41
N ILE A 99 -16.47 14.37 13.94
CA ILE A 99 -15.25 14.28 13.09
C ILE A 99 -14.14 13.35 13.67
N GLY A 100 -14.49 12.20 14.25
CA GLY A 100 -13.46 11.22 14.59
C GLY A 100 -13.90 9.79 14.48
N VAL A 101 -13.90 9.37 13.23
CA VAL A 101 -14.10 8.02 12.81
C VAL A 101 -12.74 7.48 12.38
N ASP A 102 -12.40 6.26 12.81
CA ASP A 102 -11.18 5.58 12.38
C ASP A 102 -11.18 5.51 10.83
N PRO A 103 -10.19 6.09 10.12
CA PRO A 103 -10.25 6.26 8.67
C PRO A 103 -10.26 4.93 7.89
N PHE A 104 -10.03 3.83 8.60
CA PHE A 104 -9.92 2.49 8.05
C PHE A 104 -11.04 1.55 8.50
N GLN A 105 -12.02 2.02 9.30
CA GLN A 105 -13.01 1.16 9.93
C GLN A 105 -13.89 0.35 8.95
N ASP A 106 -14.12 0.87 7.74
CA ASP A 106 -14.97 0.22 6.73
C ASP A 106 -14.17 -0.75 5.85
N LEU A 107 -12.89 -0.93 6.13
CA LEU A 107 -12.05 -1.87 5.38
C LEU A 107 -12.29 -3.31 5.87
N PRO A 108 -12.25 -4.31 4.97
CA PRO A 108 -12.33 -5.71 5.35
C PRO A 108 -11.21 -6.10 6.32
N ILE A 109 -11.49 -7.04 7.23
CA ILE A 109 -10.50 -7.53 8.21
C ILE A 109 -9.24 -8.12 7.56
N SER A 110 -9.35 -8.62 6.32
CA SER A 110 -8.22 -9.12 5.54
C SER A 110 -7.24 -8.03 5.10
N VAL A 111 -7.71 -6.78 5.05
CA VAL A 111 -6.97 -5.58 4.65
C VAL A 111 -6.53 -4.79 5.89
N TYR A 112 -7.39 -4.70 6.90
CA TYR A 112 -7.14 -3.92 8.10
C TYR A 112 -7.62 -4.66 9.35
N ASP A 113 -6.68 -4.97 10.25
CA ASP A 113 -6.94 -5.72 11.49
C ASP A 113 -6.82 -4.85 12.75
N HIS A 114 -6.95 -3.53 12.60
CA HIS A 114 -6.72 -2.51 13.64
C HIS A 114 -5.25 -2.28 14.04
N TYR A 115 -4.35 -3.20 13.70
CA TYR A 115 -2.92 -3.09 14.02
C TYR A 115 -2.07 -2.85 12.78
N SER A 116 -2.52 -3.33 11.64
CA SER A 116 -1.80 -3.32 10.37
C SER A 116 -2.74 -3.10 9.21
N ILE A 117 -2.20 -2.53 8.14
CA ILE A 117 -2.88 -2.37 6.85
C ILE A 117 -2.09 -3.15 5.80
N ARG A 118 -2.79 -3.99 5.04
CA ARG A 118 -2.21 -4.88 4.04
C ARG A 118 -2.81 -4.64 2.67
N ASP A 119 -2.02 -4.89 1.64
CA ASP A 119 -2.54 -4.95 0.28
C ASP A 119 -3.42 -6.19 0.05
N ALA A 120 -3.95 -6.32 -1.16
CA ALA A 120 -4.76 -7.47 -1.56
C ALA A 120 -4.02 -8.83 -1.58
N TRP A 121 -2.69 -8.83 -1.49
CA TRP A 121 -1.83 -10.02 -1.48
C TRP A 121 -1.31 -10.37 -0.07
N GLY A 122 -1.68 -9.57 0.93
CA GLY A 122 -1.36 -9.75 2.34
C GLY A 122 -0.07 -9.07 2.79
N SER A 123 0.59 -8.33 1.90
CA SER A 123 1.84 -7.62 2.18
C SER A 123 1.54 -6.32 2.94
N PRO A 124 2.28 -5.99 4.01
CA PRO A 124 2.15 -4.71 4.70
C PRO A 124 2.35 -3.51 3.75
N ILE A 125 1.49 -2.51 3.88
CA ILE A 125 1.70 -1.21 3.24
C ILE A 125 2.80 -0.44 3.97
N VAL A 126 3.81 0.03 3.27
CA VAL A 126 4.94 0.76 3.83
C VAL A 126 4.80 2.24 3.55
N PHE A 127 5.08 3.07 4.56
CA PHE A 127 5.24 4.51 4.41
C PHE A 127 6.71 4.87 4.28
N MET A 128 7.02 5.67 3.28
CA MET A 128 8.36 6.20 3.06
C MET A 128 8.31 7.73 3.10
N PRO A 129 9.12 8.38 3.96
CA PRO A 129 9.14 9.84 4.07
C PRO A 129 9.76 10.53 2.84
N GLY A 130 10.58 9.81 2.10
CA GLY A 130 11.23 10.26 0.86
C GLY A 130 11.68 9.07 0.04
N GLN A 131 12.17 9.35 -1.17
CA GLN A 131 12.60 8.29 -2.08
C GLN A 131 13.88 7.60 -1.62
N HIS A 132 14.01 6.30 -1.93
CA HIS A 132 15.22 5.53 -1.64
C HIS A 132 15.73 4.87 -2.93
N PRO A 133 17.04 4.96 -3.27
CA PRO A 133 17.59 4.41 -4.52
C PRO A 133 17.41 2.89 -4.71
N LEU A 134 17.23 2.16 -3.60
CA LEU A 134 17.01 0.71 -3.62
C LEU A 134 15.57 0.32 -3.97
N ILE A 135 14.62 1.26 -3.82
CA ILE A 135 13.26 1.08 -4.32
C ILE A 135 13.32 1.61 -5.74
N GLY A 136 12.99 0.79 -6.74
CA GLY A 136 13.12 1.11 -8.18
C GLY A 136 12.28 2.30 -8.71
N MET A 137 12.06 3.35 -7.92
CA MET A 137 11.40 4.58 -8.31
C MET A 137 12.31 5.47 -9.16
N ALA A 138 11.69 6.23 -10.06
CA ALA A 138 12.38 7.31 -10.75
C ALA A 138 12.73 8.43 -9.74
N PRO A 139 13.94 9.03 -9.83
CA PRO A 139 14.33 10.11 -8.94
C PRO A 139 13.33 11.25 -9.05
N SER A 140 12.84 11.71 -7.91
CA SER A 140 11.91 12.81 -7.84
C SER A 140 12.56 14.04 -8.44
N LYS A 141 11.79 14.84 -9.18
CA LYS A 141 12.30 16.10 -9.73
C LYS A 141 12.84 16.94 -8.58
N LYS A 142 13.98 17.61 -8.79
CA LYS A 142 14.66 18.48 -7.81
C LYS A 142 13.63 19.30 -7.01
N GLY A 143 13.50 19.03 -5.71
CA GLY A 143 12.57 19.72 -4.80
C GLY A 143 11.24 19.03 -4.50
N GLN A 144 11.00 17.81 -5.00
CA GLN A 144 9.76 17.05 -4.77
C GLN A 144 10.00 15.73 -4.00
N ASP A 145 10.85 15.72 -2.98
CA ASP A 145 10.96 14.53 -2.13
C ASP A 145 9.65 14.39 -1.33
N GLN A 146 8.72 13.65 -1.90
CA GLN A 146 7.35 13.52 -1.41
C GLN A 146 7.22 12.19 -0.70
N ALA A 147 6.67 12.22 0.50
CA ALA A 147 6.34 11.00 1.21
C ALA A 147 5.25 10.22 0.48
N PHE A 148 5.44 8.91 0.33
CA PHE A 148 4.55 8.05 -0.43
C PHE A 148 4.31 6.72 0.30
N PHE A 149 3.27 6.02 -0.16
CA PHE A 149 2.95 4.67 0.30
C PHE A 149 3.20 3.68 -0.83
N PHE A 150 3.66 2.49 -0.47
CA PHE A 150 3.80 1.39 -1.42
C PHE A 150 3.62 0.03 -0.75
N SER A 151 3.49 -1.02 -1.55
CA SER A 151 3.35 -2.40 -1.10
C SER A 151 4.19 -3.32 -1.96
N ALA A 152 4.63 -4.45 -1.42
CA ALA A 152 5.37 -5.48 -2.15
C ALA A 152 4.53 -6.24 -3.19
N GLY A 153 3.22 -5.98 -3.30
CA GLY A 153 2.42 -6.48 -4.41
C GLY A 153 2.35 -8.02 -4.48
N PRO A 154 2.12 -8.58 -5.69
CA PRO A 154 1.96 -10.01 -5.88
C PRO A 154 3.25 -10.83 -5.75
N ASP A 155 4.42 -10.26 -6.05
CA ASP A 155 5.72 -10.94 -5.97
C ASP A 155 6.33 -10.92 -4.56
N ARG A 156 5.74 -10.11 -3.66
CA ARG A 156 6.19 -9.91 -2.27
C ARG A 156 7.62 -9.38 -2.19
N ASN A 157 8.06 -8.65 -3.21
CA ASN A 157 9.40 -8.08 -3.23
C ASN A 157 9.33 -6.55 -3.18
N TYR A 158 9.81 -5.98 -2.07
CA TYR A 158 9.84 -4.52 -1.91
C TYR A 158 10.84 -3.80 -2.84
N LEU A 159 11.73 -4.53 -3.52
CA LEU A 159 12.82 -3.96 -4.33
C LEU A 159 12.48 -3.88 -5.83
N THR A 160 11.42 -4.53 -6.30
CA THR A 160 11.03 -4.54 -7.71
C THR A 160 10.11 -3.36 -8.01
N ARG A 161 10.31 -2.68 -9.15
CA ARG A 161 9.43 -1.59 -9.55
C ARG A 161 8.09 -2.12 -10.08
N ASP A 162 8.15 -3.17 -10.89
CA ASP A 162 7.05 -3.61 -11.75
C ASP A 162 5.82 -4.08 -10.96
N ASP A 163 6.04 -4.62 -9.75
CA ASP A 163 4.99 -5.17 -8.91
C ASP A 163 4.62 -4.26 -7.71
N ASN A 164 5.40 -3.20 -7.47
CA ASN A 164 5.13 -2.22 -6.42
C ASN A 164 4.10 -1.17 -6.90
N LEU A 165 2.96 -1.10 -6.22
CA LEU A 165 1.97 -0.05 -6.45
C LEU A 165 2.26 1.16 -5.57
N TYR A 166 2.32 2.36 -6.15
CA TYR A 166 2.66 3.61 -5.45
C TYR A 166 1.48 4.57 -5.33
N SER A 167 1.41 5.35 -4.24
CA SER A 167 0.33 6.33 -4.05
C SER A 167 0.34 7.51 -5.04
N TYR A 168 1.49 7.86 -5.63
CA TYR A 168 1.59 8.97 -6.60
C TYR A 168 1.34 8.56 -8.06
N GLU A 169 1.37 7.26 -8.37
CA GLU A 169 0.97 6.75 -9.70
C GLU A 169 -0.56 6.74 -9.86
N LEU A 170 -1.27 7.13 -8.80
CA LEU A 170 -2.72 7.25 -8.78
C LEU A 170 -3.10 8.63 -9.34
N PRO A 171 -4.11 8.69 -10.23
CA PRO A 171 -4.70 9.97 -10.59
C PRO A 171 -5.20 10.68 -9.32
N PRO A 172 -5.05 12.01 -9.20
CA PRO A 172 -5.53 12.75 -8.05
C PRO A 172 -7.03 12.51 -7.87
N ALA A 173 -7.47 12.39 -6.62
CA ALA A 173 -8.83 11.98 -6.25
C ALA A 173 -9.94 13.03 -6.56
N GLY A 174 -9.78 13.85 -7.61
CA GLY A 174 -10.72 14.93 -7.95
C GLY A 174 -10.46 15.56 -9.32
N GLY A 175 -10.58 14.78 -10.39
CA GLY A 175 -10.54 15.27 -11.77
C GLY A 175 -11.76 14.78 -12.56
N GLY A 176 -12.91 15.44 -12.34
CA GLY A 176 -14.16 15.29 -13.06
C GLY A 176 -15.04 16.50 -12.81
#